data_AF-G2XWC2-F1
#
_entry.id   AF-G2XWC2-F1
#
_cell.length_a   1.000
_cell.length_b   1.000
_cell.length_c   1.000
_cell.angle_alpha   90.00
_cell.angle_beta   90.00
_cell.angle_gamma   90.00
#
_symmetry.space_group_name_H-M   'P 1'
#
loop_
_entity.id
_entity.type
_entity.pdbx_description
1 polymer ?
#
loop_
_entity_poly.entity_id
_entity_poly.type
_entity_poly.pdbx_seq_one_letter_code
_entity_poly.pdbx_strand_id
1 'polypeptide(L)'
;MPTCQGAPALAWQHTIPQLSFDSEIVLNPMLALSALHLHTHTPNDLLLSIALRRYLDRTLVNHRQALSNGEELSEQLWLSAVLLCHVYWLLSRQKRKDEGYEVPVHAIRMLEGVNVVFKQKKKLLDRLGYAPYTLESLPIVLSQDELSLHAKLQLKSIENDLAYLSNVLSISKLPASVQSVYREAKESVLFHYRAFFSGISAQILRRMITVMPARCQPNFRVLLERHDPLAMALLARVLVLLRGLDYAWWVNGGGEYEVLERDVREIYSHSHRGAISKVMNE
;
A
#
# COMPACT_ATOMS: atom_id res chain seq x y z
N MET A 1 -15.68 -15.07 7.13
CA MET A 1 -14.66 -14.29 6.38
C MET A 1 -14.66 -12.87 6.90
N PRO A 2 -13.52 -12.31 7.32
CA PRO A 2 -13.41 -10.88 7.59
C PRO A 2 -13.81 -10.14 6.31
N THR A 3 -14.61 -9.09 6.42
CA THR A 3 -15.08 -8.26 5.31
C THR A 3 -13.88 -7.80 4.46
N CYS A 4 -13.69 -8.46 3.31
CA CYS A 4 -12.65 -8.10 2.36
C CYS A 4 -12.97 -6.72 1.79
N GLN A 5 -12.25 -5.72 2.29
CA GLN A 5 -11.75 -4.59 1.52
C GLN A 5 -12.73 -3.82 0.67
N GLY A 6 -13.59 -3.04 1.31
CA GLY A 6 -14.29 -1.90 0.70
C GLY A 6 -15.38 -2.30 -0.30
N ALA A 7 -15.22 -3.48 -0.92
CA ALA A 7 -16.18 -4.39 -1.49
C ALA A 7 -17.50 -4.29 -0.77
N PRO A 8 -18.68 -3.93 -1.31
CA PRO A 8 -19.84 -4.62 -0.77
C PRO A 8 -19.46 -6.11 -0.80
N ALA A 9 -19.65 -6.85 0.30
CA ALA A 9 -19.31 -8.28 0.36
C ALA A 9 -19.78 -9.01 -0.91
N LEU A 10 -20.92 -8.55 -1.46
CA LEU A 10 -21.47 -8.88 -2.76
C LEU A 10 -20.46 -8.92 -3.92
N ALA A 11 -19.64 -7.87 -4.13
CA ALA A 11 -18.75 -7.82 -5.28
C ALA A 11 -17.61 -8.84 -5.17
N TRP A 12 -16.98 -8.98 -3.99
CA TRP A 12 -15.93 -9.99 -3.78
C TRP A 12 -16.45 -11.42 -3.67
N GLN A 13 -17.66 -11.63 -3.15
CA GLN A 13 -18.20 -12.97 -2.90
C GLN A 13 -19.02 -13.51 -4.08
N HIS A 14 -19.58 -12.63 -4.93
CA HIS A 14 -20.45 -13.03 -6.03
C HIS A 14 -19.97 -12.50 -7.38
N THR A 15 -19.87 -11.17 -7.54
CA THR A 15 -19.61 -10.55 -8.86
C THR A 15 -18.26 -10.96 -9.44
N ILE A 16 -17.18 -10.81 -8.67
CA ILE A 16 -15.81 -11.10 -9.13
C ILE A 16 -15.62 -12.60 -9.40
N PRO A 17 -16.07 -13.53 -8.52
CA PRO A 17 -16.05 -14.96 -8.85
C PRO A 17 -16.84 -15.32 -10.10
N GLN A 18 -18.04 -14.77 -10.30
CA GLN A 18 -18.82 -15.01 -11.52
C GLN A 18 -18.07 -14.54 -12.77
N LEU A 19 -17.55 -13.32 -12.74
CA LEU A 19 -16.77 -12.74 -13.82
C LEU A 19 -15.50 -13.56 -14.14
N SER A 20 -14.94 -14.23 -13.13
CA SER A 20 -13.76 -15.09 -13.30
C SER A 20 -14.06 -16.35 -14.11
N PHE A 21 -15.28 -16.87 -14.09
CA PHE A 21 -15.66 -18.00 -14.94
C PHE A 21 -15.72 -17.60 -16.42
N ASP A 22 -16.04 -16.33 -16.69
CA ASP A 22 -16.17 -15.80 -18.05
C ASP A 22 -14.87 -15.14 -18.58
N SER A 23 -13.85 -14.96 -17.74
CA SER A 23 -12.63 -14.24 -18.11
C SER A 23 -11.37 -14.74 -17.42
N GLU A 24 -10.44 -15.28 -18.22
CA GLU A 24 -9.11 -15.67 -17.76
C GLU A 24 -8.28 -14.48 -17.22
N ILE A 25 -8.59 -13.25 -17.65
CA ILE A 25 -7.95 -12.02 -17.17
C ILE A 25 -8.21 -11.82 -15.67
N VAL A 26 -9.37 -12.26 -15.18
CA VAL A 26 -9.77 -12.20 -13.76
C VAL A 26 -9.46 -13.52 -13.04
N LEU A 27 -9.67 -14.66 -13.70
CA LEU A 27 -9.46 -15.98 -13.10
C LEU A 27 -8.03 -16.23 -12.66
N ASN A 28 -7.06 -16.03 -13.55
CA ASN A 28 -5.65 -16.29 -13.25
C ASN A 28 -5.18 -15.49 -12.02
N PRO A 29 -5.41 -14.17 -11.90
CA PRO A 29 -5.00 -13.44 -10.70
C PRO A 29 -5.74 -13.88 -9.44
N MET A 30 -7.02 -14.26 -9.53
CA MET A 30 -7.74 -14.82 -8.39
C MET A 30 -7.13 -16.13 -7.91
N LEU A 31 -6.76 -17.02 -8.83
CA LEU A 31 -6.12 -18.30 -8.51
C LEU A 31 -4.69 -18.09 -7.97
N ALA A 32 -3.94 -17.14 -8.52
CA ALA A 32 -2.63 -16.76 -7.99
C ALA A 32 -2.75 -16.24 -6.55
N LEU A 33 -3.70 -15.32 -6.29
CA LEU A 33 -3.93 -14.79 -4.94
C LEU A 33 -4.41 -15.88 -3.98
N SER A 34 -5.27 -16.79 -4.44
CA SER A 34 -5.74 -17.93 -3.65
C SER A 34 -4.61 -18.89 -3.31
N ALA A 35 -3.76 -19.24 -4.28
CA ALA A 35 -2.59 -20.08 -4.08
C ALA A 35 -1.61 -19.42 -3.11
N LEU A 36 -1.38 -18.11 -3.23
CA LEU A 36 -0.54 -17.34 -2.31
C LEU A 36 -1.10 -17.37 -0.89
N HIS A 37 -2.40 -17.17 -0.74
CA HIS A 37 -3.08 -17.23 0.55
C HIS A 37 -2.95 -18.63 1.18
N LEU A 38 -3.26 -19.69 0.44
CA LEU A 38 -3.15 -21.06 0.94
C LEU A 38 -1.71 -21.41 1.31
N HIS A 39 -0.73 -20.98 0.50
CA HIS A 39 0.69 -21.22 0.78
C HIS A 39 1.15 -20.62 2.11
N THR A 40 0.53 -19.54 2.59
CA THR A 40 0.82 -19.00 3.93
C THR A 40 0.42 -19.93 5.08
N HIS A 41 -0.56 -20.80 4.84
CA HIS A 41 -1.04 -21.78 5.83
C HIS A 41 -0.39 -23.16 5.64
N THR A 42 0.10 -23.45 4.45
CA THR A 42 0.77 -24.71 4.10
C THR A 42 2.06 -24.46 3.31
N PRO A 43 3.09 -23.86 3.94
CA PRO A 43 4.31 -23.42 3.25
C PRO A 43 5.13 -24.56 2.63
N ASN A 44 4.95 -25.80 3.11
CA ASN A 44 5.66 -26.97 2.60
C ASN A 44 4.98 -27.61 1.38
N ASP A 45 3.80 -27.13 0.98
CA ASP A 45 3.10 -27.65 -0.20
C ASP A 45 3.68 -27.05 -1.48
N LEU A 46 4.49 -27.85 -2.18
CA LEU A 46 5.11 -27.48 -3.45
C LEU A 46 4.07 -27.23 -4.56
N LEU A 47 2.89 -27.87 -4.51
CA LEU A 47 1.85 -27.70 -5.52
C LEU A 47 1.29 -26.28 -5.49
N LEU A 48 1.15 -25.69 -4.30
CA LEU A 48 0.70 -24.30 -4.15
C LEU A 48 1.74 -23.31 -4.68
N SER A 49 3.02 -23.58 -4.49
CA SER A 49 4.09 -22.74 -5.06
C SER A 49 4.10 -22.81 -6.60
N ILE A 50 3.91 -24.02 -7.16
CA ILE A 50 3.80 -24.22 -8.61
C ILE A 50 2.55 -23.53 -9.16
N ALA A 51 1.41 -23.67 -8.49
CA ALA A 51 0.15 -23.03 -8.87
C ALA A 51 0.27 -21.51 -8.85
N LEU A 52 0.83 -20.93 -7.78
CA LEU A 52 1.08 -19.50 -7.66
C LEU A 52 1.90 -18.98 -8.84
N ARG A 53 3.05 -19.60 -9.13
CA ARG A 53 3.90 -19.19 -10.27
C ARG A 53 3.16 -19.30 -11.60
N ARG A 54 2.54 -20.45 -11.85
CA ARG A 54 1.79 -20.70 -13.10
C ARG A 54 0.70 -19.68 -13.34
N TYR A 55 -0.13 -19.40 -12.33
CA TYR A 55 -1.23 -18.47 -12.48
C TYR A 55 -0.75 -17.02 -12.53
N LEU A 56 0.27 -16.64 -11.77
CA LEU A 56 0.87 -15.31 -11.84
C LEU A 56 1.48 -15.04 -13.22
N ASP A 57 2.21 -15.99 -13.80
CA ASP A 57 2.79 -15.86 -15.14
C ASP A 57 1.69 -15.66 -16.19
N ARG A 58 0.63 -16.47 -16.13
CA ARG A 58 -0.54 -16.32 -17.01
C ARG A 58 -1.24 -14.99 -16.83
N THR A 59 -1.39 -14.52 -15.59
CA THR A 59 -1.95 -13.19 -15.31
C THR A 59 -1.13 -12.11 -16.00
N LEU A 60 0.20 -12.14 -15.87
CA LEU A 60 1.07 -11.11 -16.45
C LEU A 60 1.02 -11.12 -17.98
N VAL A 61 1.02 -12.31 -18.60
CA VAL A 61 0.90 -12.47 -20.05
C VAL A 61 -0.45 -11.92 -20.53
N ASN A 62 -1.56 -12.41 -19.96
CA ASN A 62 -2.90 -12.00 -20.38
C ASN A 62 -3.15 -10.51 -20.14
N HIS A 63 -2.70 -9.97 -19.00
CA HIS A 63 -2.83 -8.55 -18.67
C HIS A 63 -2.06 -7.65 -19.64
N ARG A 64 -0.81 -8.02 -19.98
CA ARG A 64 -0.01 -7.26 -20.96
C ARG A 64 -0.58 -7.36 -22.37
N GLN A 65 -1.06 -8.54 -22.77
CA GLN A 65 -1.68 -8.76 -24.07
C GLN A 65 -2.95 -7.92 -24.23
N ALA A 66 -3.83 -7.91 -23.22
CA ALA A 66 -5.03 -7.07 -23.21
C ALA A 66 -4.70 -5.58 -23.37
N LEU A 67 -3.68 -5.08 -22.65
CA LEU A 67 -3.18 -3.71 -22.80
C LEU A 67 -2.59 -3.43 -24.19
N SER A 68 -1.86 -4.39 -24.77
CA SER A 68 -1.16 -4.21 -26.05
C SER A 68 -2.08 -4.26 -27.26
N ASN A 69 -3.16 -5.06 -27.18
CA ASN A 69 -4.16 -5.19 -28.24
C ASN A 69 -5.07 -3.97 -28.37
N GLY A 70 -4.89 -2.96 -27.51
CA GLY A 70 -5.75 -1.79 -27.48
C GLY A 70 -7.19 -2.13 -27.06
N GLU A 71 -7.39 -3.23 -26.33
CA GLU A 71 -8.69 -3.53 -25.75
C GLU A 71 -9.13 -2.32 -24.92
N GLU A 72 -10.38 -1.89 -25.12
CA GLU A 72 -10.93 -0.81 -24.33
C GLU A 72 -10.85 -1.20 -22.84
N LEU A 73 -10.29 -0.32 -22.01
CA LEU A 73 -10.08 -0.59 -20.59
C LEU A 73 -11.36 -1.15 -19.94
N SER A 74 -11.33 -2.44 -19.62
CA SER A 74 -12.49 -3.18 -19.16
C SER A 74 -12.51 -3.31 -17.63
N GLU A 75 -13.67 -3.66 -17.07
CA GLU A 75 -13.79 -4.01 -15.65
C GLU A 75 -12.83 -5.16 -15.28
N GLN A 76 -12.73 -6.17 -16.15
CA GLN A 76 -11.85 -7.32 -16.00
C GLN A 76 -10.38 -6.90 -15.89
N LEU A 77 -9.93 -5.99 -16.75
CA LEU A 77 -8.56 -5.51 -16.76
C LEU A 77 -8.25 -4.68 -15.52
N TRP A 78 -9.19 -3.85 -15.09
CA TRP A 78 -9.09 -3.10 -13.84
C TRP A 78 -9.01 -4.03 -12.62
N LEU A 79 -9.90 -5.03 -12.52
CA LEU A 79 -9.89 -6.04 -11.45
C LEU A 79 -8.61 -6.87 -11.44
N SER A 80 -8.11 -7.24 -12.62
CA SER A 80 -6.84 -7.93 -12.79
C SER A 80 -5.67 -7.12 -12.21
N ALA A 81 -5.62 -5.82 -12.49
CA ALA A 81 -4.63 -4.91 -11.91
C ALA A 81 -4.77 -4.78 -10.38
N VAL A 82 -5.99 -4.68 -9.86
CA VAL A 82 -6.26 -4.65 -8.42
C VAL A 82 -5.74 -5.92 -7.74
N LEU A 83 -6.03 -7.10 -8.30
CA LEU A 83 -5.57 -8.38 -7.77
C LEU A 83 -4.04 -8.52 -7.87
N LEU A 84 -3.43 -8.12 -8.98
CA LEU A 84 -1.97 -8.09 -9.14
C LEU A 84 -1.30 -7.21 -8.07
N CYS A 85 -1.88 -6.03 -7.77
CA CYS A 85 -1.38 -5.16 -6.71
C CYS A 85 -1.33 -5.91 -5.36
N HIS A 86 -2.37 -6.68 -5.02
CA HIS A 86 -2.40 -7.47 -3.79
C HIS A 86 -1.36 -8.59 -3.79
N VAL A 87 -1.23 -9.31 -4.90
CA VAL A 87 -0.24 -10.39 -5.05
C VAL A 87 1.17 -9.84 -4.85
N TYR A 88 1.55 -8.77 -5.54
CA TYR A 88 2.89 -8.19 -5.40
C TYR A 88 3.14 -7.61 -4.01
N TRP A 89 2.13 -7.00 -3.38
CA TRP A 89 2.23 -6.50 -2.01
C TRP A 89 2.48 -7.62 -0.99
N LEU A 90 1.83 -8.77 -1.18
CA LEU A 90 2.01 -9.92 -0.30
C LEU A 90 3.34 -10.63 -0.54
N LEU A 91 3.75 -10.78 -1.80
CA LEU A 91 5.03 -11.38 -2.15
C LEU A 91 6.22 -10.59 -1.57
N SER A 92 6.17 -9.25 -1.62
CA SER A 92 7.23 -8.42 -1.02
C SER A 92 7.34 -8.58 0.50
N ARG A 93 6.28 -9.07 1.15
CA ARG A 93 6.22 -9.29 2.61
C ARG A 93 6.56 -10.73 3.03
N GLN A 94 6.69 -11.66 2.08
CA GLN A 94 7.08 -13.05 2.35
C GLN A 94 8.61 -13.25 2.41
N LYS A 95 9.39 -12.16 2.48
CA LYS A 95 10.85 -12.22 2.51
C LYS A 95 11.38 -12.92 3.76
N ARG A 96 12.50 -13.62 3.59
CA ARG A 96 13.16 -14.43 4.64
C ARG A 96 13.65 -13.56 5.79
N LYS A 97 13.81 -14.15 6.98
CA LYS A 97 14.26 -13.49 8.21
C LYS A 97 15.57 -12.70 8.10
N ASP A 98 16.40 -12.98 7.09
CA ASP A 98 17.70 -12.34 6.87
C ASP A 98 17.71 -11.24 5.78
N GLU A 99 16.61 -11.02 5.07
CA GLU A 99 16.54 -10.06 3.95
C GLU A 99 15.97 -8.70 4.37
N GLY A 100 16.76 -7.63 4.31
CA GLY A 100 16.32 -6.29 4.70
C GLY A 100 15.02 -5.82 4.00
N TYR A 101 14.28 -4.94 4.68
CA TYR A 101 13.00 -4.39 4.24
C TYR A 101 13.15 -3.76 2.88
N GLU A 102 12.31 -4.19 1.95
CA GLU A 102 12.21 -3.61 0.63
C GLU A 102 10.82 -3.00 0.44
N VAL A 103 10.80 -1.75 -0.02
CA VAL A 103 9.55 -1.08 -0.39
C VAL A 103 8.88 -1.89 -1.50
N PRO A 104 7.56 -2.15 -1.43
CA PRO A 104 6.84 -2.92 -2.45
C PRO A 104 6.60 -2.11 -3.73
N VAL A 105 7.68 -1.67 -4.38
CA VAL A 105 7.68 -0.74 -5.52
C VAL A 105 6.80 -1.24 -6.66
N HIS A 106 6.85 -2.55 -6.95
CA HIS A 106 6.00 -3.15 -7.98
C HIS A 106 4.51 -3.05 -7.64
N ALA A 107 4.14 -3.26 -6.37
CA ALA A 107 2.75 -3.07 -5.94
C ALA A 107 2.33 -1.59 -6.05
N ILE A 108 3.20 -0.66 -5.66
CA ILE A 108 2.93 0.79 -5.79
C ILE A 108 2.71 1.17 -7.26
N ARG A 109 3.56 0.72 -8.18
CA ARG A 109 3.39 0.99 -9.63
C ARG A 109 2.11 0.37 -10.19
N MET A 110 1.76 -0.85 -9.76
CA MET A 110 0.48 -1.47 -10.15
C MET A 110 -0.70 -0.64 -9.65
N LEU A 111 -0.64 -0.14 -8.41
CA LEU A 111 -1.66 0.71 -7.83
C LEU A 111 -1.80 2.07 -8.56
N GLU A 112 -0.69 2.67 -8.98
CA GLU A 112 -0.69 3.84 -9.86
C GLU A 112 -1.45 3.55 -11.16
N GLY A 113 -1.16 2.40 -11.80
CA GLY A 113 -1.87 1.94 -13.00
C GLY A 113 -3.36 1.70 -12.78
N VAL A 114 -3.74 1.04 -11.68
CA VAL A 114 -5.14 0.84 -11.26
C VAL A 114 -5.87 2.18 -11.19
N ASN A 115 -5.24 3.21 -10.62
CA ASN A 115 -5.85 4.54 -10.47
C ASN A 115 -6.02 5.23 -11.83
N VAL A 116 -5.06 5.09 -12.75
CA VAL A 116 -5.18 5.62 -14.12
C VAL A 116 -6.39 5.00 -14.82
N VAL A 117 -6.51 3.67 -14.78
CA VAL A 117 -7.64 2.94 -15.38
C VAL A 117 -8.96 3.36 -14.72
N PHE A 118 -8.97 3.48 -13.38
CA PHE A 118 -10.15 3.92 -12.65
C PHE A 118 -10.62 5.30 -13.11
N LYS A 119 -9.70 6.28 -13.24
CA LYS A 119 -10.04 7.64 -13.69
C LYS A 119 -10.63 7.65 -15.10
N GLN A 120 -10.05 6.89 -16.02
CA GLN A 120 -10.51 6.82 -17.40
C GLN A 120 -11.89 6.16 -17.51
N LYS A 121 -12.20 5.20 -16.63
CA LYS A 121 -13.46 4.44 -16.64
C LYS A 121 -14.38 4.77 -15.46
N LYS A 122 -14.19 5.93 -14.82
CA LYS A 122 -14.89 6.30 -13.59
C LYS A 122 -16.40 6.12 -13.69
N LYS A 123 -17.03 6.68 -14.74
CA LYS A 123 -18.50 6.56 -14.92
C LYS A 123 -18.99 5.11 -15.01
N LEU A 124 -18.23 4.24 -15.68
CA LEU A 124 -18.57 2.82 -15.81
C LEU A 124 -18.38 2.11 -14.47
N LEU A 125 -17.22 2.28 -13.84
CA LEU A 125 -16.88 1.64 -12.57
C LEU A 125 -17.80 2.11 -11.43
N ASP A 126 -18.17 3.40 -11.40
CA ASP A 126 -19.14 3.94 -10.44
C ASP A 126 -20.51 3.25 -10.62
N ARG A 127 -20.99 3.09 -11.86
CA ARG A 127 -22.25 2.37 -12.16
C ARG A 127 -22.22 0.90 -11.74
N LEU A 128 -21.05 0.27 -11.81
CA LEU A 128 -20.83 -1.11 -11.39
C LEU A 128 -20.64 -1.26 -9.87
N GLY A 129 -20.71 -0.16 -9.11
CA GLY A 129 -20.57 -0.18 -7.65
C GLY A 129 -19.13 -0.08 -7.14
N TYR A 130 -18.19 0.29 -8.01
CA TYR A 130 -16.78 0.45 -7.67
C TYR A 130 -16.39 1.86 -7.18
N ALA A 131 -17.34 2.79 -7.08
CA ALA A 131 -17.09 4.16 -6.59
C ALA A 131 -16.33 4.23 -5.24
N PRO A 132 -16.60 3.35 -4.25
CA PRO A 132 -15.85 3.36 -3.01
C PRO A 132 -14.35 3.11 -3.19
N TYR A 133 -13.87 2.46 -4.27
CA TYR A 133 -12.44 2.14 -4.50
C TYR A 133 -11.62 3.26 -5.12
N THR A 134 -12.22 4.42 -5.38
CA THR A 134 -11.48 5.60 -5.80
C THR A 134 -10.30 5.84 -4.88
N LEU A 135 -9.08 5.89 -5.43
CA LEU A 135 -7.88 6.22 -4.66
C LEU A 135 -8.02 7.58 -3.96
N GLU A 136 -8.84 8.46 -4.54
CA GLU A 136 -9.06 9.85 -4.13
C GLU A 136 -10.11 10.00 -3.02
N SER A 137 -10.98 9.02 -2.77
CA SER A 137 -11.97 9.12 -1.69
C SER A 137 -11.25 9.13 -0.34
N LEU A 138 -11.25 10.28 0.31
CA LEU A 138 -10.81 10.46 1.68
C LEU A 138 -12.03 10.41 2.59
N PRO A 139 -11.93 9.76 3.76
CA PRO A 139 -12.97 9.86 4.76
C PRO A 139 -13.07 11.29 5.29
N ILE A 140 -14.23 11.63 5.83
CA ILE A 140 -14.38 12.86 6.61
C ILE A 140 -13.62 12.67 7.92
N VAL A 141 -12.59 13.49 8.13
CA VAL A 141 -11.74 13.46 9.32
C VAL A 141 -12.03 14.70 10.14
N LEU A 142 -12.06 14.54 11.47
CA LEU A 142 -12.28 15.67 12.38
C LEU A 142 -11.20 16.73 12.18
N SER A 143 -11.59 17.99 12.31
CA SER A 143 -10.62 19.08 12.43
C SER A 143 -9.82 18.92 13.72
N GLN A 144 -8.66 19.58 13.78
CA GLN A 144 -7.79 19.51 14.96
C GLN A 144 -8.50 19.99 16.23
N ASP A 145 -9.41 20.96 16.11
CA ASP A 145 -10.18 21.53 17.23
C ASP A 145 -11.26 20.59 17.77
N GLU A 146 -11.77 19.69 16.94
CA GLU A 146 -12.79 18.70 17.31
C GLU A 146 -12.20 17.44 17.98
N LEU A 147 -10.88 17.25 17.92
CA LEU A 147 -10.20 16.13 18.57
C LEU A 147 -10.25 16.23 20.10
N SER A 148 -10.23 15.06 20.76
CA SER A 148 -10.08 15.00 22.22
C SER A 148 -8.74 15.61 22.67
N LEU A 149 -8.66 16.09 23.92
CA LEU A 149 -7.44 16.70 24.46
C LEU A 149 -6.24 15.74 24.35
N HIS A 150 -6.45 14.45 24.65
CA HIS A 150 -5.41 13.44 24.55
C HIS A 150 -4.93 13.25 23.09
N ALA A 151 -5.86 13.17 22.13
CA ALA A 151 -5.54 13.08 20.72
C ALA A 151 -4.78 14.32 20.21
N LYS A 152 -5.17 15.52 20.65
CA LYS A 152 -4.46 16.77 20.32
C LYS A 152 -3.02 16.74 20.79
N LEU A 153 -2.78 16.30 22.03
CA LEU A 153 -1.42 16.20 22.60
C LEU A 153 -0.56 15.18 21.83
N GLN A 154 -1.12 14.02 21.50
CA GLN A 154 -0.41 13.00 20.72
C GLN A 154 -0.09 13.49 19.30
N LEU A 155 -1.07 14.09 18.61
CA LEU A 155 -0.85 14.68 17.28
C LEU A 155 0.21 15.78 17.33
N LYS A 156 0.22 16.61 18.36
CA LYS A 156 1.23 17.65 18.53
C LYS A 156 2.64 17.09 18.71
N SER A 157 2.76 16.00 19.46
CA SER A 157 4.04 15.28 19.61
C SER A 157 4.57 14.79 18.26
N ILE A 158 3.69 14.23 17.42
CA ILE A 158 4.04 13.77 16.06
C ILE A 158 4.44 14.94 15.16
N GLU A 159 3.74 16.07 15.22
CA GLU A 159 4.12 17.28 14.47
C GLU A 159 5.53 17.75 14.83
N ASN A 160 5.86 17.76 16.14
CA ASN A 160 7.16 18.17 16.64
C ASN A 160 8.27 17.21 16.18
N ASP A 161 8.04 15.90 16.27
CA ASP A 161 8.97 14.87 15.77
C ASP A 161 9.22 15.00 14.25
N LEU A 162 8.17 15.21 13.46
CA LEU A 162 8.31 15.45 12.02
C LEU A 162 9.03 16.76 11.69
N ALA A 163 8.84 17.80 12.51
CA ALA A 163 9.59 19.06 12.37
C ALA A 163 11.07 18.85 12.70
N TYR A 164 11.38 18.12 13.77
CA TYR A 164 12.75 17.76 14.14
C TYR A 164 13.45 16.98 13.03
N LEU A 165 12.84 15.92 12.49
CA LEU A 165 13.38 15.18 11.36
C LEU A 165 13.66 16.05 10.14
N SER A 166 12.72 16.95 9.83
CA SER A 166 12.85 17.85 8.68
C SER A 166 14.07 18.77 8.81
N ASN A 167 14.36 19.20 10.04
CA ASN A 167 15.51 20.05 10.35
C ASN A 167 16.82 19.27 10.32
N VAL A 168 16.87 18.10 10.97
CA VAL A 168 18.06 17.24 11.02
C VAL A 168 18.52 16.86 9.60
N LEU A 169 17.58 16.51 8.73
CA LEU A 169 17.87 16.13 7.35
C LEU A 169 17.96 17.34 6.40
N SER A 170 17.95 18.56 6.95
CA SER A 170 18.19 19.82 6.24
C SER A 170 17.33 19.99 4.98
N ILE A 171 16.02 19.64 5.05
CA ILE A 171 15.11 19.74 3.90
C ILE A 171 15.11 21.16 3.30
N SER A 172 15.22 22.18 4.14
CA SER A 172 15.26 23.59 3.72
C SER A 172 16.42 23.94 2.77
N LYS A 173 17.48 23.13 2.75
CA LYS A 173 18.65 23.29 1.85
C LYS A 173 18.47 22.58 0.51
N LEU A 174 17.45 21.74 0.35
CA LEU A 174 17.20 20.99 -0.88
C LEU A 174 16.53 21.88 -1.94
N PRO A 175 16.55 21.49 -3.23
CA PRO A 175 15.80 22.17 -4.27
C PRO A 175 14.30 22.24 -3.96
N ALA A 176 13.63 23.32 -4.33
CA ALA A 176 12.20 23.54 -4.04
C ALA A 176 11.29 22.38 -4.53
N SER A 177 11.65 21.76 -5.66
CA SER A 177 10.94 20.59 -6.21
C SER A 177 11.07 19.33 -5.34
N VAL A 178 12.14 19.19 -4.57
CA VAL A 178 12.32 18.08 -3.63
C VAL A 178 11.65 18.41 -2.29
N GLN A 179 11.72 19.67 -1.86
CA GLN A 179 11.02 20.14 -0.67
C GLN A 179 9.50 19.93 -0.76
N SER A 180 8.90 20.18 -1.94
CA SER A 180 7.47 19.97 -2.15
C SER A 180 7.05 18.52 -1.98
N VAL A 181 7.90 17.56 -2.40
CA VAL A 181 7.64 16.13 -2.27
C VAL A 181 7.59 15.73 -0.79
N TYR A 182 8.58 16.15 0.00
CA TYR A 182 8.57 15.87 1.44
C TYR A 182 7.46 16.58 2.19
N ARG A 183 7.10 17.80 1.77
CA ARG A 183 5.98 18.55 2.37
C ARG A 183 4.67 17.80 2.20
N GLU A 184 4.36 17.35 0.99
CA GLU A 184 3.15 16.58 0.73
C GLU A 184 3.17 15.24 1.48
N ALA A 185 4.30 14.52 1.47
CA ALA A 185 4.41 13.26 2.21
C ALA A 185 4.21 13.48 3.72
N LYS A 186 4.76 14.55 4.30
CA LYS A 186 4.57 14.95 5.70
C LYS A 186 3.11 15.28 6.00
N GLU A 187 2.46 16.07 5.16
CA GLU A 187 1.04 16.40 5.28
C GLU A 187 0.17 15.14 5.21
N SER A 188 0.52 14.21 4.33
CA SER A 188 -0.12 12.89 4.24
C SER A 188 0.07 12.10 5.54
N VAL A 189 1.27 12.04 6.12
CA VAL A 189 1.49 11.38 7.43
C VAL A 189 0.59 11.98 8.50
N LEU A 190 0.56 13.30 8.62
CA LEU A 190 -0.29 13.99 9.60
C LEU A 190 -1.78 13.73 9.37
N PHE A 191 -2.22 13.65 8.11
CA PHE A 191 -3.58 13.26 7.77
C PHE A 191 -3.92 11.87 8.33
N HIS A 192 -3.04 10.87 8.15
CA HIS A 192 -3.30 9.50 8.62
C HIS A 192 -3.40 9.41 10.15
N TYR A 193 -2.54 10.12 10.89
CA TYR A 193 -2.65 10.18 12.34
C TYR A 193 -3.94 10.88 12.79
N ARG A 194 -4.33 11.97 12.13
CA ARG A 194 -5.60 12.65 12.44
C ARG A 194 -6.80 11.77 12.17
N ALA A 195 -6.79 11.02 11.06
CA ALA A 195 -7.81 10.03 10.74
C ALA A 195 -7.87 8.93 11.81
N PHE A 196 -6.71 8.43 12.25
CA PHE A 196 -6.64 7.46 13.35
C PHE A 196 -7.27 8.00 14.64
N PHE A 197 -6.91 9.22 15.05
CA PHE A 197 -7.46 9.84 16.25
C PHE A 197 -8.92 10.29 16.14
N SER A 198 -9.42 10.46 14.91
CA SER A 198 -10.84 10.74 14.65
C SER A 198 -11.73 9.49 14.77
N GLY A 199 -11.16 8.31 15.05
CA GLY A 199 -11.92 7.07 15.14
C GLY A 199 -12.37 6.52 13.79
N ILE A 200 -11.68 6.87 12.70
CA ILE A 200 -11.95 6.25 11.39
C ILE A 200 -11.79 4.74 11.51
N SER A 201 -12.70 3.98 10.88
CA SER A 201 -12.68 2.53 11.01
C SER A 201 -11.35 1.93 10.57
N ALA A 202 -10.90 0.88 11.27
CA ALA A 202 -9.64 0.22 10.99
C ALA A 202 -9.54 -0.25 9.52
N GLN A 203 -10.67 -0.67 8.94
CA GLN A 203 -10.75 -1.05 7.52
C GLN A 203 -10.38 0.10 6.58
N ILE A 204 -10.94 1.29 6.80
CA ILE A 204 -10.66 2.46 5.97
C ILE A 204 -9.20 2.90 6.17
N LEU A 205 -8.73 2.96 7.41
CA LEU A 205 -7.35 3.34 7.74
C LEU A 205 -6.31 2.42 7.09
N ARG A 206 -6.50 1.10 7.15
CA ARG A 206 -5.59 0.14 6.50
C ARG A 206 -5.46 0.39 5.00
N ARG A 207 -6.59 0.62 4.33
CA ARG A 207 -6.59 0.95 2.90
C ARG A 207 -5.83 2.25 2.65
N MET A 208 -6.14 3.30 3.40
CA MET A 208 -5.47 4.60 3.27
C MET A 208 -3.95 4.51 3.40
N ILE A 209 -3.49 3.81 4.44
CA ILE A 209 -2.06 3.58 4.71
C ILE A 209 -1.40 2.83 3.54
N THR A 210 -2.05 1.76 3.05
CA THR A 210 -1.53 0.92 1.96
C THR A 210 -1.40 1.71 0.66
N VAL A 211 -2.33 2.61 0.39
CA VAL A 211 -2.35 3.39 -0.86
C VAL A 211 -1.57 4.70 -0.80
N MET A 212 -1.13 5.13 0.39
CA MET A 212 -0.44 6.40 0.60
C MET A 212 0.74 6.63 -0.35
N PRO A 213 1.65 5.66 -0.58
CA PRO A 213 2.79 5.89 -1.47
C PRO A 213 2.40 6.17 -2.93
N ALA A 214 1.30 5.59 -3.41
CA ALA A 214 0.79 5.82 -4.77
C ALA A 214 -0.07 7.10 -4.88
N ARG A 215 -0.47 7.69 -3.75
CA ARG A 215 -1.22 8.96 -3.70
C ARG A 215 -0.32 10.17 -3.67
N CYS A 216 0.86 10.04 -3.06
CA CYS A 216 1.84 11.11 -3.05
C CYS A 216 2.36 11.43 -4.45
N GLN A 217 2.97 12.61 -4.62
CA GLN A 217 3.75 12.96 -5.80
C GLN A 217 4.62 11.77 -6.30
N PRO A 218 4.68 11.49 -7.62
CA PRO A 218 5.46 10.37 -8.17
C PRO A 218 6.94 10.34 -7.75
N ASN A 219 7.52 11.52 -7.49
CA ASN A 219 8.89 11.66 -7.00
C ASN A 219 9.07 11.07 -5.59
N PHE A 220 8.02 10.96 -4.78
CA PHE A 220 8.08 10.28 -3.49
C PHE A 220 8.39 8.79 -3.67
N ARG A 221 7.75 8.11 -4.64
CA ARG A 221 8.10 6.73 -5.00
C ARG A 221 9.56 6.62 -5.43
N VAL A 222 10.08 7.57 -6.21
CA VAL A 222 11.50 7.56 -6.63
C VAL A 222 12.44 7.68 -5.43
N LEU A 223 12.09 8.48 -4.42
CA LEU A 223 12.86 8.57 -3.18
C LEU A 223 12.81 7.24 -2.40
N LEU A 224 11.64 6.60 -2.32
CA LEU A 224 11.48 5.29 -1.69
C LEU A 224 12.28 4.19 -2.41
N GLU A 225 12.25 4.16 -3.74
CA GLU A 225 13.05 3.23 -4.56
C GLU A 225 14.55 3.37 -4.29
N ARG A 226 15.00 4.60 -4.04
CA ARG A 226 16.40 4.91 -3.71
C ARG A 226 16.74 4.74 -2.23
N HIS A 227 15.80 4.24 -1.42
CA HIS A 227 15.95 4.09 0.03
C HIS A 227 16.36 5.40 0.72
N ASP A 228 15.82 6.53 0.25
CA ASP A 228 16.08 7.83 0.86
C ASP A 228 15.69 7.80 2.35
N PRO A 229 16.61 8.15 3.27
CA PRO A 229 16.37 8.02 4.72
C PRO A 229 15.10 8.72 5.21
N LEU A 230 14.82 9.91 4.71
CA LEU A 230 13.65 10.68 5.13
C LEU A 230 12.36 10.09 4.56
N ALA A 231 12.35 9.74 3.27
CA ALA A 231 11.18 9.12 2.65
C ALA A 231 10.81 7.80 3.35
N MET A 232 11.81 6.98 3.66
CA MET A 232 11.64 5.75 4.43
C MET A 232 11.12 6.05 5.85
N ALA A 233 11.67 7.05 6.55
CA ALA A 233 11.22 7.45 7.88
C ALA A 233 9.76 7.98 7.90
N LEU A 234 9.33 8.66 6.85
CA LEU A 234 7.93 9.10 6.68
C LEU A 234 7.01 7.90 6.43
N LEU A 235 7.41 6.98 5.56
CA LEU A 235 6.64 5.75 5.31
C LEU A 235 6.49 4.90 6.58
N ALA A 236 7.56 4.72 7.35
CA ALA A 236 7.53 3.96 8.61
C ALA A 236 6.54 4.53 9.64
N ARG A 237 6.42 5.86 9.73
CA ARG A 237 5.47 6.52 10.64
C ARG A 237 4.02 6.22 10.27
N VAL A 238 3.71 6.05 9.00
CA VAL A 238 2.37 5.67 8.59
C VAL A 238 2.16 4.16 8.79
N LEU A 239 3.18 3.34 8.49
CA LEU A 239 3.11 1.89 8.68
C LEU A 239 2.92 1.50 10.15
N VAL A 240 3.49 2.23 11.12
CA VAL A 240 3.32 1.92 12.55
C VAL A 240 1.86 1.98 13.01
N LEU A 241 1.03 2.79 12.35
CA LEU A 241 -0.41 2.85 12.64
C LEU A 241 -1.10 1.50 12.40
N LEU A 242 -0.60 0.68 11.47
CA LEU A 242 -1.13 -0.66 11.21
C LEU A 242 -1.01 -1.59 12.44
N ARG A 243 -0.11 -1.31 13.40
CA ARG A 243 0.01 -2.07 14.65
C ARG A 243 -1.25 -1.96 15.50
N GLY A 244 -1.90 -0.79 15.48
CA GLY A 244 -3.11 -0.53 16.26
C GLY A 244 -4.41 -0.97 15.57
N LEU A 245 -4.32 -1.56 14.37
CA LEU A 245 -5.49 -1.97 13.58
C LEU A 245 -5.56 -3.50 13.56
N ASP A 246 -6.73 -4.07 13.87
CA ASP A 246 -6.93 -5.52 13.92
C ASP A 246 -6.44 -6.26 12.66
N TYR A 247 -6.23 -7.57 12.79
CA TYR A 247 -5.68 -8.43 11.74
C TYR A 247 -6.47 -8.38 10.42
N ALA A 248 -5.77 -8.07 9.33
CA ALA A 248 -6.22 -8.29 7.96
C ALA A 248 -5.12 -9.03 7.20
N TRP A 249 -5.37 -10.29 6.82
CA TRP A 249 -4.34 -11.18 6.26
C TRP A 249 -3.65 -10.64 4.99
N TRP A 250 -4.32 -9.80 4.21
CA TRP A 250 -3.79 -9.24 2.96
C TRP A 250 -2.96 -7.95 3.19
N VAL A 251 -3.13 -7.32 4.36
CA VAL A 251 -2.26 -6.23 4.84
C VAL A 251 -1.11 -6.80 5.66
N ASN A 252 -1.38 -7.89 6.39
CA ASN A 252 -0.45 -8.63 7.23
C ASN A 252 -0.52 -10.10 6.82
N GLY A 253 0.32 -10.47 5.84
CA GLY A 253 0.44 -11.85 5.34
C GLY A 253 0.52 -12.86 6.49
N GLY A 254 -0.20 -13.97 6.33
CA GLY A 254 -0.05 -15.12 7.22
C GLY A 254 1.37 -15.66 7.16
N GLY A 255 1.96 -15.89 8.33
CA GLY A 255 3.37 -16.22 8.53
C GLY A 255 3.95 -15.34 9.63
N GLU A 256 3.51 -15.58 10.88
CA GLU A 256 4.09 -15.11 12.15
C GLU A 256 4.68 -13.68 12.18
N TYR A 257 3.87 -12.72 12.64
CA TYR A 257 4.19 -11.63 13.58
C TYR A 257 5.60 -11.01 13.67
N GLU A 258 6.33 -10.86 12.56
CA GLU A 258 7.56 -10.06 12.54
C GLU A 258 7.54 -8.96 11.48
N VAL A 259 6.66 -9.00 10.48
CA VAL A 259 6.75 -8.07 9.32
C VAL A 259 6.61 -6.60 9.74
N LEU A 260 5.59 -6.21 10.54
CA LEU A 260 5.48 -4.79 10.92
C LEU A 260 6.57 -4.33 11.91
N GLU A 261 6.97 -5.17 12.88
CA GLU A 261 8.04 -4.81 13.82
C GLU A 261 9.40 -4.76 13.15
N ARG A 262 9.69 -5.74 12.29
CA ARG A 262 10.90 -5.85 11.50
C ARG A 262 10.98 -4.74 10.48
N ASP A 263 9.94 -4.52 9.67
CA ASP A 263 9.91 -3.46 8.67
C ASP A 263 10.16 -2.11 9.34
N VAL A 264 9.49 -1.83 10.45
CA VAL A 264 9.70 -0.58 11.21
C VAL A 264 11.12 -0.50 11.79
N ARG A 265 11.63 -1.55 12.46
CA ARG A 265 13.01 -1.58 13.01
C ARG A 265 14.08 -1.45 11.92
N GLU A 266 13.91 -2.14 10.80
CA GLU A 266 14.85 -2.12 9.69
C GLU A 266 14.84 -0.76 8.98
N ILE A 267 13.67 -0.15 8.78
CA ILE A 267 13.57 1.23 8.28
C ILE A 267 14.30 2.22 9.23
N TYR A 268 14.11 2.08 10.54
CA TYR A 268 14.84 2.89 11.51
C TYR A 268 16.35 2.62 11.46
N SER A 269 16.79 1.37 11.29
CA SER A 269 18.22 1.05 11.17
C SER A 269 18.88 1.62 9.91
N HIS A 270 18.17 1.64 8.77
CA HIS A 270 18.69 2.17 7.51
C HIS A 270 18.75 3.70 7.52
N SER A 271 17.74 4.37 8.10
CA SER A 271 17.74 5.83 8.26
C SER A 271 18.87 6.33 9.17
N HIS A 272 19.25 5.55 10.20
CA HIS A 272 20.37 5.90 11.08
C HIS A 272 21.75 5.58 10.47
N ARG A 273 21.90 4.49 9.71
CA ARG A 273 23.17 4.18 9.00
C ARG A 273 23.54 5.26 7.97
N GLY A 274 22.55 5.83 7.28
CA GLY A 274 22.76 6.94 6.35
C GLY A 274 23.23 8.23 7.04
N ALA A 275 22.73 8.49 8.25
CA ALA A 275 23.14 9.65 9.05
C ALA A 275 24.54 9.48 9.68
N ILE A 276 24.90 8.25 10.11
CA ILE A 276 26.20 7.97 10.75
C ILE A 276 27.34 7.96 9.73
N SER A 277 27.12 7.54 8.47
CA SER A 277 28.19 7.57 7.45
C SER A 277 28.64 8.97 7.05
N LYS A 278 27.83 10.01 7.33
CA LYS A 278 28.20 11.42 7.13
C LYS A 278 28.88 12.07 8.34
N VAL A 279 28.82 11.44 9.52
CA VAL A 279 29.44 11.96 10.75
C VAL A 279 30.81 11.32 11.01
N MET A 280 31.19 10.28 10.24
CA MET A 280 32.51 9.64 10.34
C MET A 280 33.49 10.03 9.21
N ASN A 281 33.14 11.01 8.36
CA ASN A 281 34.00 11.51 7.27
C ASN A 281 34.20 13.04 7.31
N GLU A 282 33.95 13.68 8.46
CA GLU A 282 34.41 15.03 8.82
C GLU A 282 35.18 14.95 10.13
#